data_AF-A0A2N4YXG8-F1
#
_entry.id   AF-A0A2N4YXG8-F1
#
_cell.length_a   1.000
_cell.length_b   1.000
_cell.length_c   1.000
_cell.angle_alpha   90.00
_cell.angle_beta   90.00
_cell.angle_gamma   90.00
#
_symmetry.space_group_name_H-M   'P 1'
#
loop_
_entity.id
_entity.type
_entity.pdbx_description
1 polymer ?
#
loop_
_entity_poly.entity_id
_entity_poly.type
_entity_poly.pdbx_seq_one_letter_code
_entity_poly.pdbx_strand_id
1 'polypeptide(L)'
;MASKIRRWLRELAVWLLIGAAVSLAVDYFRQPALPQNVSATSLQTLDGRTLDLNAMSQQKPLLLYVWATWCGVCRYTTPSVASLAADGVV
;
A
#
# COMPACT_ATOMS: atom_id res chain seq x y z
N MET A 1 -5.15 -6.56 45.13
CA MET A 1 -5.69 -6.45 43.76
C MET A 1 -4.77 -5.69 42.79
N ALA A 2 -4.15 -4.58 43.21
CA ALA A 2 -3.28 -3.74 42.35
C ALA A 2 -2.07 -4.46 41.72
N SER A 3 -1.44 -5.41 42.43
CA SER A 3 -0.31 -6.20 41.89
C SER A 3 -0.70 -7.14 40.75
N LYS A 4 -1.92 -7.67 40.80
CA LYS A 4 -2.47 -8.55 39.76
C LYS A 4 -2.74 -7.72 38.49
N ILE A 5 -3.42 -6.58 38.62
CA ILE A 5 -3.68 -5.63 37.51
C ILE A 5 -2.38 -5.13 36.87
N ARG A 6 -1.37 -4.77 37.67
CA ARG A 6 -0.06 -4.34 37.14
C ARG A 6 0.64 -5.46 36.36
N ARG A 7 0.50 -6.71 36.79
CA ARG A 7 1.05 -7.87 36.07
C ARG A 7 0.35 -8.09 34.73
N TRP A 8 -0.98 -8.07 34.71
CA TRP A 8 -1.75 -8.21 33.47
C TRP A 8 -1.49 -7.07 32.47
N LEU A 9 -1.38 -5.82 32.95
CA LEU A 9 -1.01 -4.69 32.10
C LEU A 9 0.39 -4.84 31.51
N ARG A 10 1.36 -5.32 32.31
CA ARG A 10 2.72 -5.58 31.82
C ARG A 10 2.74 -6.68 30.78
N GLU A 11 2.02 -7.77 31.01
CA GLU A 11 1.91 -8.88 30.05
C GLU A 11 1.27 -8.41 28.74
N LEU A 12 0.16 -7.67 28.81
CA LEU A 12 -0.47 -7.07 27.63
C LEU A 12 0.49 -6.14 26.88
N ALA A 13 1.21 -5.27 27.59
CA ALA A 13 2.17 -4.36 26.99
C ALA A 13 3.31 -5.12 26.29
N VAL A 14 3.82 -6.20 26.90
CA VAL A 14 4.83 -7.06 26.28
C VAL A 14 4.29 -7.72 25.01
N TRP A 15 3.07 -8.26 25.03
CA TRP A 15 2.45 -8.85 23.85
C TRP A 15 2.23 -7.82 22.72
N LEU A 16 1.79 -6.61 23.05
CA LEU A 16 1.65 -5.52 22.08
C LEU A 16 2.99 -5.11 21.47
N LEU A 17 4.05 -5.03 22.29
CA LEU A 17 5.39 -4.72 21.81
C LEU A 17 5.92 -5.81 20.88
N ILE A 18 5.72 -7.08 21.22
CA ILE A 18 6.10 -8.20 20.35
C ILE A 18 5.31 -8.14 19.03
N GLY A 19 4.00 -7.93 19.09
CA GLY A 19 3.15 -7.78 17.90
C GLY A 19 3.62 -6.65 16.99
N ALA A 20 3.88 -5.47 17.56
CA ALA A 20 4.39 -4.33 16.82
C ALA A 20 5.77 -4.60 16.18
N ALA A 21 6.69 -5.23 16.92
CA ALA A 21 8.00 -5.58 16.39
C ALA A 21 7.91 -6.57 15.21
N VAL A 22 7.03 -7.58 15.31
CA VAL A 22 6.80 -8.54 14.23
C VAL A 22 6.17 -7.86 13.02
N SER A 23 5.17 -7.00 13.21
CA SER A 23 4.56 -6.23 12.12
C SER A 23 5.59 -5.37 11.39
N LEU A 24 6.40 -4.62 12.12
CA LEU A 24 7.45 -3.78 11.53
C LEU A 24 8.49 -4.61 10.78
N ALA A 25 8.87 -5.77 11.30
CA ALA A 25 9.79 -6.67 10.61
C ALA A 25 9.18 -7.16 9.28
N VAL A 26 7.93 -7.65 9.31
CA VAL A 26 7.24 -8.12 8.10
C VAL A 26 7.09 -7.01 7.07
N ASP A 27 6.71 -5.81 7.49
CA ASP A 27 6.56 -4.65 6.61
C ASP A 27 7.91 -4.27 5.99
N TYR A 28 8.99 -4.30 6.76
CA TYR A 28 10.34 -4.07 6.24
C TYR A 28 10.78 -5.13 5.22
N PHE A 29 10.45 -6.40 5.45
CA PHE A 29 10.75 -7.48 4.49
C PHE A 29 9.88 -7.43 3.24
N ARG A 30 8.63 -6.96 3.35
CA ARG A 30 7.69 -6.87 2.23
C ARG A 30 7.69 -5.53 1.51
N GLN A 31 8.43 -4.53 2.00
CA GLN A 31 8.43 -3.19 1.41
C GLN A 31 8.81 -3.28 -0.08
N PRO A 32 7.96 -2.77 -0.99
CA PRO A 32 8.30 -2.75 -2.40
C PRO A 32 9.51 -1.84 -2.62
N ALA A 33 10.60 -2.39 -3.13
CA ALA A 33 11.72 -1.59 -3.62
C ALA A 33 11.31 -0.94 -4.95
N LEU A 34 10.68 0.23 -4.87
CA LEU A 34 10.35 1.03 -6.05
C LEU A 34 11.66 1.46 -6.74
N PRO A 35 11.79 1.26 -8.07
CA PRO A 35 12.90 1.83 -8.81
C PRO A 35 12.94 3.35 -8.60
N GLN A 36 14.14 3.91 -8.39
CA GLN A 36 14.38 5.33 -8.17
C GLN A 36 13.79 6.24 -9.28
N ASN A 37 13.43 5.67 -10.43
CA ASN A 37 12.96 6.35 -11.63
C ASN A 37 11.62 5.80 -12.14
N VAL A 38 10.77 5.24 -11.27
CA VAL A 38 9.45 4.72 -11.69
C VAL A 38 8.62 5.77 -12.42
N SER A 39 8.70 7.04 -12.01
CA SER A 39 8.00 8.16 -12.65
C SER A 39 8.56 8.49 -14.04
N ALA A 40 9.86 8.26 -14.27
CA ALA A 40 10.50 8.47 -15.58
C ALA A 40 10.40 7.24 -16.49
N THR A 41 9.72 6.18 -16.05
CA THR A 41 9.56 4.96 -16.81
C THR A 41 8.43 5.14 -17.82
N SER A 42 8.77 5.02 -19.10
CA SER A 42 7.83 4.91 -20.20
C SER A 42 7.15 3.54 -20.15
N LEU A 43 5.83 3.51 -20.04
CA LEU A 43 5.03 2.28 -20.02
C LEU A 43 4.34 2.09 -21.36
N GLN A 44 4.28 0.84 -21.83
CA GLN A 44 3.48 0.49 -22.99
C GLN A 44 2.14 -0.08 -22.54
N THR A 45 1.06 0.45 -23.11
CA THR A 45 -0.27 -0.12 -22.96
C THR A 45 -0.42 -1.39 -23.81
N LEU A 46 -1.42 -2.20 -23.49
CA LEU A 46 -1.76 -3.39 -24.28
C LEU A 46 -2.15 -3.04 -25.73
N ASP A 47 -2.64 -1.82 -25.95
CA ASP A 47 -2.99 -1.29 -27.27
C ASP A 47 -1.79 -0.67 -28.01
N GLY A 48 -0.57 -0.82 -27.48
CA GLY A 48 0.67 -0.33 -28.10
C GLY A 48 0.93 1.18 -27.97
N ARG A 49 0.17 1.88 -27.12
CA ARG A 49 0.42 3.30 -26.81
C ARG A 49 1.46 3.44 -25.71
N THR A 50 2.40 4.33 -25.92
CA THR A 50 3.39 4.74 -24.93
C THR A 50 2.80 5.77 -23.96
N LEU A 51 2.93 5.54 -22.66
CA LEU A 51 2.52 6.44 -21.58
C LEU A 51 3.75 7.00 -20.86
N ASP A 52 3.79 8.32 -20.71
CA ASP A 52 4.76 9.04 -19.88
C ASP A 52 4.11 9.39 -18.55
N LEU A 53 4.45 8.63 -17.50
CA LEU A 53 3.91 8.83 -16.16
C LEU A 53 4.29 10.19 -15.56
N ASN A 54 5.48 10.69 -15.87
CA ASN A 54 5.96 11.97 -15.36
C ASN A 54 5.12 13.11 -15.92
N ALA A 55 4.88 13.11 -17.23
CA ALA A 55 4.05 14.11 -17.89
C ALA A 55 2.61 14.09 -17.35
N MET A 56 2.03 12.90 -17.13
CA MET A 56 0.66 12.76 -16.61
C MET A 56 0.53 13.27 -15.16
N SER A 57 1.55 13.03 -14.32
CA SER A 57 1.54 13.45 -12.92
C SER A 57 1.67 14.96 -12.72
N GLN A 58 2.06 15.74 -13.74
CA GLN A 58 2.18 17.20 -13.59
C GLN A 58 0.83 17.92 -13.54
N GLN A 59 -0.21 17.35 -14.13
CA GLN A 59 -1.52 17.99 -14.24
C GLN A 59 -2.41 17.65 -13.05
N LYS A 60 -2.32 16.42 -12.54
CA LYS A 60 -3.12 15.92 -11.43
C LYS A 60 -2.39 14.78 -10.72
N PRO A 61 -2.75 14.46 -9.45
CA PRO A 61 -2.24 13.28 -8.76
C PRO A 61 -2.48 12.02 -9.60
N LEU A 62 -1.45 11.19 -9.75
CA LEU A 62 -1.54 9.94 -10.52
C LEU A 62 -1.47 8.72 -9.59
N LEU A 63 -2.50 7.88 -9.62
CA LEU A 63 -2.55 6.61 -8.88
C LEU A 63 -2.23 5.43 -9.80
N LEU A 64 -1.10 4.75 -9.58
CA LEU A 64 -0.75 3.52 -10.28
C LEU A 64 -1.27 2.30 -9.48
N TYR A 65 -2.33 1.65 -9.98
CA TYR A 65 -2.92 0.47 -9.35
C TYR A 65 -2.46 -0.84 -9.99
N VAL A 66 -1.56 -1.55 -9.30
CA VAL A 66 -1.09 -2.88 -9.72
C VAL A 66 -2.02 -3.96 -9.17
N TRP A 67 -2.61 -4.76 -10.04
CA TRP A 67 -3.56 -5.82 -9.67
C TRP A 67 -3.38 -7.06 -10.55
N ALA A 68 -4.06 -8.14 -10.16
CA ALA A 68 -4.15 -9.36 -10.96
C ALA A 68 -5.47 -10.08 -10.71
N THR A 69 -5.92 -10.92 -11.64
CA THR A 69 -7.17 -11.70 -11.52
C THR A 69 -7.16 -12.67 -10.35
N TRP A 70 -5.98 -13.09 -9.91
CA TRP A 70 -5.78 -13.97 -8.75
C TRP A 70 -5.54 -13.20 -7.44
N CYS A 71 -5.56 -11.87 -7.46
CA CYS A 71 -5.39 -11.04 -6.26
C CYS A 71 -6.69 -11.02 -5.43
N GLY A 72 -6.80 -11.93 -4.47
CA GLY A 72 -8.01 -12.06 -3.64
C GLY A 72 -8.40 -10.79 -2.88
N VAL A 73 -7.42 -10.06 -2.32
CA VAL A 73 -7.67 -8.79 -1.62
C VAL A 73 -8.15 -7.68 -2.56
N CYS A 74 -7.73 -7.72 -3.83
CA CYS A 74 -8.10 -6.70 -4.81
C CYS A 74 -9.61 -6.61 -5.00
N ARG A 75 -10.35 -7.72 -4.83
CA ARG A 75 -11.83 -7.73 -4.87
C ARG A 75 -12.48 -6.68 -3.96
N TYR A 76 -11.86 -6.38 -2.82
CA TYR A 76 -12.38 -5.40 -1.87
C TYR A 76 -11.83 -3.99 -2.10
N THR A 77 -10.66 -3.85 -2.71
CA THR A 77 -10.01 -2.55 -2.91
C THR A 77 -10.30 -1.92 -4.27
N THR A 78 -10.53 -2.72 -5.32
CA THR A 78 -10.84 -2.24 -6.68
C THR A 78 -12.05 -1.30 -6.72
N PRO A 79 -13.17 -1.53 -6.00
CA PRO A 79 -14.30 -0.61 -6.00
C PRO A 79 -13.92 0.80 -5.51
N SER A 80 -13.10 0.90 -4.47
CA SER A 80 -12.63 2.18 -3.94
C SER A 80 -11.67 2.88 -4.91
N VAL A 81 -10.78 2.12 -5.57
CA VAL A 81 -9.92 2.69 -6.61
C VAL A 81 -10.75 3.24 -7.78
N ALA A 82 -11.80 2.52 -8.18
CA ALA A 82 -12.70 2.95 -9.23
C ALA A 82 -13.48 4.22 -8.85
N SER A 83 -13.92 4.36 -7.60
CA SER A 83 -14.60 5.58 -7.15
C SER A 83 -13.67 6.79 -7.18
N LEU A 84 -12.42 6.64 -6.72
CA LEU A 84 -11.41 7.71 -6.78
C LEU A 84 -11.18 8.21 -8.22
N ALA A 85 -11.14 7.29 -9.19
CA ALA A 85 -10.99 7.64 -10.59
C ALA A 85 -12.25 8.33 -11.16
N ALA A 86 -13.45 7.91 -10.73
CA ALA A 86 -14.72 8.50 -11.16
C ALA A 86 -14.92 9.91 -10.59
N ASP A 87 -14.49 10.15 -9.35
CA ASP A 87 -14.58 11.45 -8.69
C ASP A 87 -13.56 12.47 -9.24
N GLY A 88 -12.63 12.04 -10.11
CA GLY A 88 -11.61 12.89 -10.71
C GLY A 88 -10.52 13.36 -9.75
N VAL A 89 -10.40 12.70 -8.59
CA VAL A 89 -9.40 13.00 -7.55
C VAL A 89 -8.01 12.46 -7.96
N VAL A 90 -7.98 11.45 -8.83
CA VAL A 90 -6.79 10.86 -9.47
C VAL A 90 -6.97 10.71 -10.98
#